data_AF-A0A535ZKZ9-F1
#
_entry.id   AF-A0A535ZKZ9-F1
#
_cell.length_a   1.000
_cell.length_b   1.000
_cell.length_c   1.000
_cell.angle_alpha   90.00
_cell.angle_beta   90.00
_cell.angle_gamma   90.00
#
_symmetry.space_group_name_H-M   'P 1'
#
loop_
_entity.id
_entity.type
_entity.pdbx_description
1 polymer ?
#
loop_
_entity_poly.entity_id
_entity_poly.type
_entity_poly.pdbx_seq_one_letter_code
_entity_poly.pdbx_strand_id
1 'polypeptide(L)' 'MGKRRWILWQGMIAPSVERFIVSATDGRFELSGLILRAHEEAPYVVRYVIQVDERWRTRSVEVEVEEAVDGTAM' A
#
# COMPACT_ATOMS: atom_id res chain seq x y z
N MET A 1 17.17 -0.82 -16.69
CA MET A 1 16.83 -0.59 -15.26
C MET A 1 15.75 0.49 -15.19
N GLY A 2 14.51 0.10 -14.87
CA GLY A 2 13.40 1.06 -14.71
C GLY A 2 13.63 2.01 -13.52
N LYS A 3 13.12 3.25 -13.61
CA LYS A 3 13.21 4.21 -12.52
C LYS A 3 12.25 3.81 -11.40
N ARG A 4 12.77 3.61 -10.18
CA ARG A 4 11.98 3.40 -8.97
C ARG A 4 11.88 4.70 -8.19
N ARG A 5 10.68 5.11 -7.81
CA ARG A 5 10.44 6.29 -6.96
C ARG A 5 9.84 5.86 -5.64
N TRP A 6 10.30 6.49 -4.56
CA TRP A 6 9.80 6.28 -3.21
C TRP A 6 9.06 7.52 -2.75
N ILE A 7 7.90 7.31 -2.15
CA ILE A 7 6.99 8.35 -1.70
C ILE A 7 6.50 7.96 -0.31
N LEU A 8 6.48 8.92 0.61
CA LEU A 8 5.91 8.76 1.94
C LEU A 8 4.74 9.73 2.08
N TRP A 9 3.56 9.21 2.38
CA TRP A 9 2.34 9.99 2.59
C TRP A 9 1.84 9.80 4.02
N GLN A 10 1.24 10.85 4.57
CA GLN A 10 0.49 10.80 5.81
C GLN A 10 -1.00 10.88 5.47
N GLY A 11 -1.78 9.95 6.01
CA GLY A 11 -3.23 9.93 5.85
C GLY A 11 -3.86 11.18 6.46
N MET A 12 -4.71 11.85 5.68
CA MET A 12 -5.39 13.07 6.14
C MET A 12 -6.65 12.79 6.96
N ILE A 13 -7.40 11.73 6.62
CA ILE A 13 -8.71 11.42 7.21
C ILE A 13 -8.59 10.40 8.34
N ALA A 14 -7.77 9.36 8.13
CA ALA A 14 -7.41 8.39 9.15
C ALA A 14 -5.92 8.56 9.47
N PRO A 15 -5.52 8.53 10.75
CA PRO A 15 -4.12 8.68 11.15
C PRO A 15 -3.32 7.44 10.71
N SER A 16 -2.81 7.49 9.49
CA SER A 16 -2.01 6.45 8.89
C SER A 16 -0.76 7.03 8.22
N VAL A 17 0.21 6.16 7.97
CA VAL A 17 1.38 6.47 7.14
C VAL A 17 1.42 5.46 6.01
N GLU A 18 1.63 5.94 4.81
CA GLU A 18 1.79 5.11 3.62
C GLU A 18 3.19 5.27 3.05
N ARG A 19 3.88 4.15 2.90
CA ARG A 19 5.11 4.04 2.13
C ARG A 19 4.77 3.45 0.77
N PHE A 20 4.99 4.24 -0.27
CA PHE A 20 4.60 3.94 -1.64
C PHE A 20 5.80 3.90 -2.58
N ILE A 21 5.79 2.96 -3.51
CA ILE A 21 6.81 2.77 -4.54
C ILE A 21 6.14 2.72 -5.90
N VAL A 22 6.66 3.52 -6.83
CA VAL A 22 6.33 3.41 -8.26
C VAL A 22 7.53 2.87 -9.00
N SER A 23 7.33 1.83 -9.80
CA SER A 23 8.31 1.34 -10.77
C SER A 23 7.69 1.23 -12.16
N ALA A 24 8.52 1.34 -13.19
CA ALA A 24 8.10 1.17 -14.58
C ALA A 24 8.91 0.02 -15.20
N THR A 25 8.20 -0.96 -15.77
CA THR A 25 8.76 -2.14 -16.45
C THR A 25 7.94 -2.41 -17.71
N ASP A 26 8.60 -2.48 -18.87
CA ASP A 26 8.06 -2.92 -20.17
C ASP A 26 6.61 -2.48 -20.47
N GLY A 27 6.39 -1.16 -20.52
CA GLY A 27 5.07 -0.58 -20.84
C GLY A 27 4.01 -0.74 -19.76
N ARG A 28 4.42 -1.05 -18.53
CA ARG A 28 3.55 -1.13 -17.36
C ARG A 28 4.16 -0.34 -16.21
N PHE A 29 3.28 0.09 -15.32
CA PHE A 29 3.67 0.62 -14.03
C PHE A 29 3.23 -0.34 -12.94
N GLU A 30 4.12 -0.55 -11.99
CA GLU A 30 3.83 -1.25 -10.75
C GLU A 30 3.85 -0.25 -9.60
N LEU A 31 2.79 -0.30 -8.82
CA LEU A 31 2.51 0.57 -7.69
C LEU A 31 2.45 -0.36 -6.47
N SER A 32 3.47 -0.34 -5.63
CA SER A 32 3.51 -1.18 -4.42
C SER A 32 3.56 -0.32 -3.17
N GLY A 33 2.77 -0.69 -2.17
CA GLY A 33 2.64 0.12 -0.98
C GLY A 33 2.46 -0.66 0.31
N LEU A 34 2.77 0.03 1.40
CA LEU A 34 2.55 -0.39 2.77
C LEU A 34 1.82 0.74 3.49
N ILE A 35 0.61 0.47 3.95
CA ILE A 35 -0.15 1.40 4.79
C ILE A 35 -0.10 0.87 6.22
N LEU A 36 0.33 1.73 7.13
CA LEU A 36 0.33 1.48 8.57
C LEU A 36 -0.68 2.41 9.23
N ARG A 37 -1.63 1.84 9.97
CA ARG A 37 -2.47 2.60 10.90
C ARG A 37 -2.24 2.05 12.29
N ALA A 38 -1.79 2.92 13.20
CA ALA A 38 -1.50 2.59 14.59
C ALA A 38 -2.59 3.15 15.54
N HIS A 39 -3.86 3.11 15.12
CA HIS A 39 -4.96 3.61 15.94
C HIS A 39 -5.31 2.60 17.04
N GLU A 40 -5.53 3.08 18.27
CA GLU A 40 -5.72 2.27 19.48
C GLU A 40 -6.84 1.24 19.34
N GLU A 41 -7.90 1.56 18.58
CA GLU A 41 -9.08 0.71 18.44
C GLU A 41 -9.02 -0.29 17.27
N ALA A 42 -8.12 -0.10 16.30
CA ALA A 42 -8.02 -0.97 15.12
C ALA A 42 -6.68 -0.76 14.39
N PRO A 43 -5.58 -1.32 14.91
CA PRO A 43 -4.32 -1.32 14.20
C PRO A 43 -4.42 -2.22 12.98
N TYR A 44 -3.93 -1.75 11.85
CA TYR A 44 -3.82 -2.58 10.66
C TYR A 44 -2.59 -2.26 9.84
N VAL A 45 -2.16 -3.28 9.09
CA VAL A 45 -1.15 -3.21 8.07
C VAL A 45 -1.78 -3.66 6.75
N VAL A 46 -1.74 -2.79 5.74
CA VAL A 46 -2.12 -3.17 4.36
C VAL A 46 -0.87 -3.20 3.50
N ARG A 47 -0.65 -4.33 2.83
CA ARG A 47 0.34 -4.47 1.75
C ARG A 47 -0.42 -4.61 0.46
N TYR A 48 0.04 -3.89 -0.57
CA TYR A 48 -0.61 -3.99 -1.87
C TYR A 48 0.38 -3.90 -3.03
N VAL A 49 -0.03 -4.48 -4.15
CA VAL A 49 0.60 -4.32 -5.46
C VAL A 49 -0.51 -4.06 -6.47
N ILE A 50 -0.38 -2.98 -7.23
CA ILE A 50 -1.29 -2.62 -8.32
C ILE A 50 -0.46 -2.53 -9.59
N GLN A 51 -0.87 -3.28 -10.62
CA GLN A 51 -0.31 -3.13 -11.96
C GLN A 51 -1.26 -2.32 -12.83
N VAL A 52 -0.72 -1.30 -13.50
CA VAL A 52 -1.45 -0.50 -14.49
C VAL A 52 -0.69 -0.51 -15.83
N ASP A 53 -1.42 -0.33 -16.92
CA ASP A 53 -0.81 -0.12 -18.24
C ASP A 53 -0.39 1.34 -18.46
N GLU A 54 0.17 1.64 -19.64
CA GLU A 54 0.60 3.00 -20.02
C GLU A 54 -0.53 4.04 -20.04
N ARG A 55 -1.80 3.58 -20.10
CA ARG A 55 -3.00 4.42 -20.06
C ARG A 55 -3.59 4.48 -18.65
N TRP A 56 -2.82 4.09 -17.63
CA TRP A 56 -3.21 4.06 -16.22
C TRP A 56 -4.42 3.16 -15.93
N ARG A 57 -4.69 2.17 -16.78
CA ARG A 57 -5.78 1.21 -16.55
C ARG A 57 -5.29 0.08 -15.66
N THR A 58 -5.97 -0.14 -14.55
CA THR A 58 -5.72 -1.27 -13.65
C THR A 58 -5.82 -2.60 -14.38
N ARG A 59 -4.79 -3.42 -14.23
CA ARG A 59 -4.68 -4.76 -14.82
C ARG A 59 -4.74 -5.86 -13.76
N SER A 60 -4.12 -5.63 -12.61
CA SER A 60 -4.23 -6.48 -11.44
C SER A 60 -4.11 -5.66 -10.16
N VAL A 61 -4.67 -6.21 -9.09
CA VAL A 61 -4.58 -5.69 -7.74
C VAL A 61 -4.41 -6.88 -6.81
N GLU A 62 -3.38 -6.85 -5.98
CA GLU A 62 -3.14 -7.78 -4.89
C GLU A 62 -3.12 -6.99 -3.60
N VAL A 63 -3.88 -7.45 -2.60
CA VAL A 63 -3.97 -6.80 -1.30
C VAL A 63 -3.90 -7.87 -0.22
N GLU A 64 -3.04 -7.63 0.76
CA GLU A 64 -2.94 -8.38 1.99
C GLU A 64 -3.22 -7.41 3.14
N VAL A 65 -4.11 -7.82 4.04
CA VAL A 65 -4.47 -7.05 5.23
C VAL A 65 -4.14 -7.90 6.44
N GLU A 66 -3.31 -7.34 7.31
CA GLU A 66 -3.03 -7.88 8.64
C GLU A 66 -3.70 -6.95 9.65
N GLU A 67 -4.74 -7.46 10.30
CA GLU A 67 -5.40 -6.79 11.41
C GLU A 67 -4.75 -7.24 12.71
N ALA A 68 -4.48 -6.32 13.63
CA ALA A 68 -4.15 -6.74 14.98
C ALA A 68 -5.42 -7.32 15.61
N VAL A 69 -5.44 -8.64 15.83
CA VAL A 69 -6.48 -9.26 16.63
C VAL A 69 -6.37 -8.69 18.03
N ASP A 70 -7.44 -8.05 18.51
CA ASP A 70 -7.53 -7.58 19.89
C ASP A 70 -7.11 -8.71 20.82
N GLY A 71 -6.03 -8.49 21.55
CA GLY A 71 -5.56 -9.38 22.60
C GLY A 71 -6.55 -9.36 23.76
N THR A 72 -7.67 -10.06 23.60
CA THR A 72 -8.47 -10.55 24.74
C THR A 72 -8.24 -12.05 24.86
N ALA A 73 -6.99 -12.41 25.16
CA ALA A 73 -6.73 -13.59 25.97
C ALA A 73 -6.77 -13.13 27.43
N MET A 74 -7.94 -13.21 28.05
CA MET A 74 -8.10 -13.44 29.49
C MET A 74 -9.14 -14.52 29.69
#